data_AF-A0A4Y2AII7-F1
#
_entry.id   AF-A0A4Y2AII7-F1
#
_cell.length_a   1.000
_cell.length_b   1.000
_cell.length_c   1.000
_cell.angle_alpha   90.00
_cell.angle_beta   90.00
_cell.angle_gamma   90.00
#
_symmetry.space_group_name_H-M   'P 1'
#
loop_
_entity.id
_entity.type
_entity.pdbx_description
1 polymer ?
#
loop_
_entity_poly.entity_id
_entity_poly.type
_entity_poly.pdbx_seq_one_letter_code
_entity_poly.pdbx_strand_id
1 'polypeptide(L)'
;MKPSLLMRHLETKHPTYTQRNISFFQRLSNSPNLNSCLISTSKANEAAIEASYRISYHIAKSGKNHTIAKNLVFPCIKDAVECMFGEYHVQKIKNIPLSNSTISRRIKDMSIDIEATINERTKKSPFSSIQVDESTDVSDLSILLVIARYLNVNELEENLLLCYPLTKRCTGEDIFNAIQDYFCENEIDWAECCGVCTDGGKSMADCYKGLRGRIKIGAPHVTWSHCCIHRQSLAAKPLPDSLKEVLNQSVKVVNFIKANSTSTRLFKSLFRDMGSLHTTLLLHTEVRWLSRGNVLTRLFELRHEVLMFFEDHPFTLSSKFYESEWLQQLAYLSDIFHK
;
A
#
# COMPACT_ATOMS: atom_id res chain seq x y z
N MET A 1 20.06 4.61 -26.78
CA MET A 1 20.31 6.05 -27.04
C MET A 1 20.06 6.31 -28.52
N LYS A 2 19.44 7.42 -28.93
CA LYS A 2 19.27 7.72 -30.37
C LYS A 2 20.66 7.91 -31.03
N PRO A 3 20.90 7.47 -32.28
CA PRO A 3 22.22 7.57 -32.93
C PRO A 3 22.81 9.00 -32.92
N SER A 4 21.96 10.00 -33.15
CA SER A 4 22.35 11.42 -33.11
C SER A 4 22.82 11.90 -31.73
N LEU A 5 22.26 11.35 -30.65
CA LEU A 5 22.66 11.69 -29.28
C LEU A 5 23.96 10.99 -28.87
N LEU A 6 24.16 9.77 -29.34
CA LEU A 6 25.41 9.03 -29.13
C LEU A 6 26.57 9.72 -29.85
N MET A 7 26.37 10.12 -31.11
CA MET A 7 27.39 10.81 -31.89
C MET A 7 27.79 12.15 -31.25
N ARG A 8 26.81 12.96 -30.85
CA ARG A 8 27.06 14.21 -30.11
C ARG A 8 27.80 13.97 -28.78
N HIS A 9 27.47 12.89 -28.06
CA HIS A 9 28.17 12.56 -26.81
C HIS A 9 29.63 12.17 -27.06
N LEU A 10 29.90 11.38 -28.11
CA LEU A 10 31.27 11.03 -28.50
C LEU A 10 32.07 12.29 -28.90
N GLU A 11 31.50 13.15 -29.73
CA GLU A 11 32.16 14.39 -30.16
C GLU A 11 32.46 15.36 -29.01
N THR A 12 31.55 15.47 -28.04
CA THR A 12 31.65 16.49 -26.97
C THR A 12 32.36 16.01 -25.71
N LYS A 13 32.31 14.72 -25.39
CA LYS A 13 32.84 14.17 -24.13
C LYS A 13 33.96 13.16 -24.34
N HIS A 14 34.01 12.53 -25.50
CA HIS A 14 34.91 11.41 -25.78
C HIS A 14 35.53 11.50 -27.19
N PRO A 15 36.20 12.62 -27.54
CA PRO A 15 36.56 12.93 -28.94
C PRO A 15 37.52 11.91 -29.56
N THR A 16 38.29 11.22 -28.71
CA THR A 16 39.21 10.14 -29.07
C THR A 16 38.51 8.87 -29.58
N TYR A 17 37.21 8.73 -29.31
CA TYR A 17 36.42 7.55 -29.66
C TYR A 17 35.45 7.78 -30.83
N THR A 18 35.39 9.01 -31.36
CA THR A 18 34.47 9.41 -32.44
C THR A 18 34.68 8.64 -33.75
N GLN A 19 35.91 8.22 -34.03
CA GLN A 19 36.27 7.45 -35.23
C GLN A 19 36.36 5.94 -34.97
N ARG A 20 36.02 5.46 -33.77
CA ARG A 20 36.10 4.04 -33.44
C ARG A 20 34.84 3.32 -33.91
N ASN A 21 35.02 2.16 -34.52
CA ASN A 21 33.93 1.34 -35.04
C ASN A 21 33.23 0.56 -33.91
N ILE A 22 32.05 0.02 -34.21
CA ILE A 22 31.23 -0.75 -33.26
C ILE A 22 32.02 -1.93 -32.64
N SER A 23 32.87 -2.59 -33.43
CA SER A 23 33.68 -3.72 -32.97
C SER A 23 34.79 -3.33 -31.97
N PHE A 24 35.23 -2.07 -31.96
CA PHE A 24 36.07 -1.54 -30.88
C PHE A 24 35.31 -1.49 -29.56
N PHE A 25 34.08 -0.96 -29.55
CA PHE A 25 33.26 -0.86 -28.35
C PHE A 25 32.78 -2.22 -27.82
N GLN A 26 32.49 -3.17 -28.71
CA GLN A 26 32.18 -4.55 -28.32
C GLN A 26 33.38 -5.23 -27.62
N ARG A 27 34.60 -5.02 -28.14
CA ARG A 27 35.82 -5.52 -27.48
C ARG A 27 36.10 -4.82 -26.15
N LEU A 28 35.83 -3.52 -26.06
CA LEU A 28 36.00 -2.77 -24.83
C LEU A 28 34.99 -3.21 -23.74
N SER A 29 33.75 -3.49 -24.14
CA SER A 29 32.71 -4.06 -23.28
C SER A 29 33.11 -5.44 -22.74
N ASN A 30 33.81 -6.23 -23.55
CA ASN A 30 34.24 -7.58 -23.20
C ASN A 30 35.63 -7.61 -22.53
N SER A 31 36.22 -6.44 -22.20
CA SER A 31 37.54 -6.35 -21.58
C SER A 31 37.48 -6.70 -20.09
N PRO A 32 38.35 -7.61 -19.59
CA PRO A 32 38.36 -8.04 -18.18
C PRO A 32 38.64 -6.91 -17.18
N ASN A 33 39.21 -5.79 -17.62
CA ASN A 33 39.50 -4.64 -16.76
C ASN A 33 38.25 -3.91 -16.25
N LEU A 34 37.10 -3.97 -16.95
CA LEU A 34 35.85 -3.39 -16.42
C LEU A 34 35.32 -4.19 -15.22
N ASN A 35 35.50 -5.51 -15.22
CA ASN A 35 35.03 -6.39 -14.14
C ASN A 35 35.97 -6.36 -12.93
N SER A 36 37.28 -6.12 -13.13
CA SER A 36 38.26 -6.05 -12.04
C SER A 36 38.11 -4.82 -11.12
N CYS A 37 37.49 -3.74 -11.61
CA CYS A 37 37.31 -2.51 -10.83
C CYS A 37 36.15 -2.60 -9.81
N LEU A 38 35.33 -3.65 -9.88
CA LEU A 38 34.13 -3.81 -9.04
C LEU A 38 34.34 -4.66 -7.78
N ILE A 39 35.50 -5.30 -7.60
CA ILE A 39 35.72 -6.24 -6.48
C ILE A 39 37.08 -5.99 -5.83
N SER A 40 37.25 -4.83 -5.21
CA SER A 40 38.20 -4.68 -4.09
C SER A 40 37.43 -4.24 -2.84
N THR A 41 36.89 -5.22 -2.11
CA THR A 41 36.18 -4.99 -0.85
C THR A 41 37.18 -4.81 0.27
N SER A 42 37.55 -3.57 0.57
CA SER A 42 38.17 -3.22 1.85
C SER A 42 37.11 -3.21 2.95
N LYS A 43 37.46 -3.62 4.18
CA LYS A 43 36.53 -3.64 5.35
C LYS A 43 35.91 -2.25 5.64
N ALA A 44 36.59 -1.17 5.27
CA ALA A 44 36.06 0.19 5.40
C ALA A 44 34.85 0.46 4.48
N ASN A 45 34.72 -0.30 3.38
CA ASN A 45 33.62 -0.19 2.44
C ASN A 45 32.35 -0.93 2.92
N GLU A 46 32.52 -2.02 3.68
CA GLU A 46 31.40 -2.83 4.16
C GLU A 46 30.49 -2.06 5.13
N ALA A 47 31.06 -1.36 6.11
CA ALA A 47 30.28 -0.53 7.04
C ALA A 47 29.54 0.62 6.33
N ALA A 48 30.15 1.21 5.29
CA ALA A 48 29.52 2.25 4.49
C ALA A 48 28.36 1.70 3.63
N ILE A 49 28.54 0.49 3.09
CA ILE A 49 27.49 -0.22 2.36
C ILE A 49 26.35 -0.58 3.31
N GLU A 50 26.63 -1.14 4.47
CA GLU A 50 25.62 -1.49 5.48
C GLU A 50 24.83 -0.25 5.93
N ALA A 51 25.52 0.84 6.26
CA ALA A 51 24.89 2.11 6.61
C ALA A 51 23.95 2.62 5.50
N SER A 52 24.36 2.50 4.24
CA SER A 52 23.53 2.90 3.11
C SER A 52 22.29 2.01 2.93
N TYR A 53 22.39 0.69 3.18
CA TYR A 53 21.21 -0.20 3.18
C TYR A 53 20.23 0.17 4.29
N ARG A 54 20.71 0.43 5.51
CA ARG A 54 19.87 0.85 6.63
C ARG A 54 19.15 2.16 6.34
N ILE A 55 19.86 3.15 5.78
CA ILE A 55 19.24 4.42 5.38
C ILE A 55 18.18 4.19 4.29
N SER A 56 18.49 3.39 3.26
CA SER A 56 17.50 3.00 2.25
C SER A 56 16.26 2.35 2.84
N TYR A 57 16.43 1.43 3.80
CA TYR A 57 15.34 0.75 4.50
C TYR A 57 14.44 1.75 5.22
N HIS A 58 15.02 2.69 5.99
CA HIS A 58 14.24 3.70 6.70
C HIS A 58 13.49 4.64 5.74
N ILE A 59 14.09 5.00 4.61
CA ILE A 59 13.44 5.82 3.58
C ILE A 59 12.23 5.07 2.99
N ALA A 60 12.42 3.81 2.60
CA ALA A 60 11.37 2.97 2.05
C ALA A 60 10.22 2.77 3.04
N LYS A 61 10.55 2.40 4.28
CA LYS A 61 9.57 2.20 5.37
C LYS A 61 8.74 3.44 5.66
N SER A 62 9.32 4.62 5.45
CA SER A 62 8.64 5.91 5.66
C SER A 62 7.84 6.40 4.43
N GLY A 63 7.85 5.64 3.32
CA GLY A 63 7.20 6.03 2.07
C GLY A 63 7.75 7.32 1.47
N LYS A 64 9.02 7.65 1.71
CA LYS A 64 9.65 8.88 1.23
C LYS A 64 10.35 8.68 -0.11
N ASN A 65 10.46 9.76 -0.88
CA ASN A 65 11.18 9.75 -2.15
C ASN A 65 12.69 9.48 -1.96
N HIS A 66 13.32 8.87 -2.96
CA HIS A 66 14.76 8.54 -2.88
C HIS A 66 15.66 9.78 -2.78
N THR A 67 15.17 10.94 -3.24
CA THR A 67 15.89 12.22 -3.21
C THR A 67 16.13 12.73 -1.78
N ILE A 68 15.32 12.31 -0.80
CA ILE A 68 15.46 12.73 0.60
C ILE A 68 16.83 12.33 1.19
N ALA A 69 17.41 11.23 0.72
CA ALA A 69 18.70 10.74 1.19
C ALA A 69 19.80 11.81 0.96
N LYS A 70 19.84 12.36 -0.25
CA LYS A 70 20.82 13.37 -0.63
C LYS A 70 20.47 14.77 -0.11
N ASN A 71 19.19 15.11 -0.15
CA ASN A 71 18.74 16.49 0.11
C ASN A 71 18.62 16.83 1.60
N LEU A 72 18.38 15.83 2.44
CA LEU A 72 18.12 16.05 3.87
C LEU A 72 18.97 15.13 4.75
N VAL A 73 18.90 13.81 4.54
CA VAL A 73 19.53 12.84 5.45
C VAL A 73 21.05 13.02 5.49
N PHE A 74 21.71 13.09 4.33
CA PHE A 74 23.16 13.20 4.27
C PHE A 74 23.71 14.51 4.86
N PRO A 75 23.16 15.71 4.54
CA PRO A 75 23.51 16.95 5.25
C PRO A 75 23.36 16.85 6.76
N CYS A 76 22.23 16.33 7.27
CA CYS A 76 22.01 16.20 8.70
C CYS A 76 23.03 15.28 9.39
N ILE A 77 23.38 14.14 8.77
CA ILE A 77 24.41 13.24 9.31
C ILE A 77 25.78 13.93 9.28
N LYS A 78 26.09 14.66 8.20
CA LYS A 78 27.35 15.38 8.06
C LYS A 78 27.52 16.41 9.18
N ASP A 79 26.54 17.29 9.36
CA ASP A 79 26.58 18.38 10.34
C ASP A 79 26.67 17.83 11.77
N ALA A 80 25.89 16.79 12.09
CA ALA A 80 25.94 16.15 13.40
C ALA A 80 27.32 15.53 13.70
N VAL A 81 27.92 14.84 12.72
CA VAL A 81 29.24 14.22 12.90
C VAL A 81 30.34 15.27 12.98
N GLU A 82 30.24 16.35 12.21
CA GLU A 82 31.17 17.47 12.25
C GLU A 82 31.17 18.16 13.62
N CYS A 83 29.98 18.46 14.17
CA CYS A 83 29.84 19.09 15.48
C CYS A 83 30.31 18.20 16.64
N MET A 84 30.01 16.90 16.60
CA MET A 84 30.25 15.99 17.73
C MET A 84 31.63 15.32 17.71
N PHE A 85 32.16 15.04 16.52
CA PHE A 85 33.37 14.22 16.34
C PHE A 85 34.45 14.91 15.49
N GLY A 86 34.16 16.07 14.90
CA GLY A 86 35.10 16.85 14.09
C GLY A 86 35.21 16.40 12.64
N GLU A 87 35.87 17.24 11.83
CA GLU A 87 35.92 17.11 10.36
C GLU A 87 36.61 15.83 9.87
N TYR A 88 37.55 15.27 10.64
CA TYR A 88 38.21 14.02 10.31
C TYR A 88 37.21 12.86 10.13
N HIS A 89 36.20 12.79 10.99
CA HIS A 89 35.18 11.73 10.93
C HIS A 89 34.20 11.92 9.77
N VAL A 90 33.98 13.16 9.33
CA VAL A 90 33.12 13.48 8.18
C VAL A 90 33.64 12.82 6.90
N GLN A 91 34.96 12.68 6.73
CA GLN A 91 35.53 12.04 5.54
C GLN A 91 35.13 10.56 5.43
N LYS A 92 34.93 9.86 6.56
CA LYS A 92 34.42 8.48 6.56
C LYS A 92 32.96 8.42 6.13
N ILE A 93 32.14 9.39 6.55
CA ILE A 93 30.72 9.47 6.20
C ILE A 93 30.50 9.76 4.71
N LYS A 94 31.39 10.55 4.09
CA LYS A 94 31.33 10.81 2.62
C LYS A 94 31.41 9.56 1.77
N ASN A 95 31.93 8.46 2.30
CA ASN A 95 32.00 7.18 1.60
C ASN A 95 30.66 6.42 1.57
N ILE A 96 29.65 6.83 2.35
CA ILE A 96 28.33 6.20 2.34
C ILE A 96 27.62 6.55 1.02
N PRO A 97 27.31 5.58 0.14
CA PRO A 97 26.74 5.88 -1.15
C PRO A 97 25.22 6.14 -1.01
N LEU A 98 24.82 7.40 -1.04
CA LEU A 98 23.42 7.83 -0.85
C LEU A 98 22.83 8.56 -2.07
N SER A 99 23.39 8.34 -3.26
CA SER A 99 22.78 8.89 -4.49
C SER A 99 21.37 8.31 -4.70
N ASN A 100 20.47 9.07 -5.33
CA ASN A 100 19.10 8.63 -5.60
C ASN A 100 19.07 7.27 -6.32
N SER A 101 19.98 7.05 -7.28
CA SER A 101 20.09 5.78 -8.00
C SER A 101 20.58 4.63 -7.12
N THR A 102 21.45 4.92 -6.15
CA THR A 102 21.91 3.92 -5.17
C THR A 102 20.81 3.53 -4.21
N ILE A 103 20.07 4.51 -3.68
CA ILE A 103 18.94 4.26 -2.78
C ILE A 103 17.88 3.43 -3.50
N SER A 104 17.52 3.82 -4.73
CA SER A 104 16.57 3.08 -5.55
C SER A 104 17.00 1.63 -5.79
N ARG A 105 18.29 1.40 -6.09
CA ARG A 105 18.81 0.06 -6.32
C ARG A 105 18.74 -0.79 -5.06
N ARG A 106 19.19 -0.25 -3.92
CA ARG A 106 19.17 -0.97 -2.63
C ARG A 106 17.77 -1.32 -2.18
N ILE A 107 16.79 -0.44 -2.40
CA ILE A 107 15.37 -0.75 -2.13
C ILE A 107 14.90 -1.90 -3.01
N LYS A 108 15.28 -1.91 -4.30
CA LYS A 108 14.99 -3.01 -5.20
C LYS A 108 15.66 -4.32 -4.75
N ASP A 109 16.93 -4.26 -4.38
CA ASP A 109 17.70 -5.43 -3.92
C ASP A 109 17.04 -6.04 -2.66
N MET A 110 16.67 -5.20 -1.68
CA MET A 110 15.91 -5.65 -0.51
C MET A 110 14.53 -6.21 -0.86
N SER A 111 13.84 -5.62 -1.85
CA SER A 111 12.54 -6.12 -2.31
C SER A 111 12.65 -7.53 -2.91
N ILE A 112 13.70 -7.79 -3.70
CA ILE A 112 13.96 -9.10 -4.30
C ILE A 112 14.24 -10.15 -3.21
N ASP A 113 15.04 -9.77 -2.20
CA ASP A 113 15.35 -10.65 -1.06
C ASP A 113 14.11 -10.99 -0.22
N ILE A 114 13.26 -9.99 0.05
CA ILE A 114 11.98 -10.17 0.75
C ILE A 114 11.05 -11.08 -0.06
N GLU A 115 10.93 -10.85 -1.37
CA GLU A 115 10.11 -11.67 -2.27
C GLU A 115 10.58 -13.13 -2.29
N ALA A 116 11.88 -13.37 -2.45
CA ALA A 116 12.46 -14.71 -2.41
C ALA A 116 12.18 -15.41 -1.06
N THR A 117 12.31 -14.68 0.05
CA THR A 117 12.01 -15.19 1.39
C THR A 117 10.54 -15.59 1.55
N ILE A 118 9.61 -14.73 1.10
CA ILE A 118 8.16 -15.02 1.17
C ILE A 118 7.82 -16.22 0.30
N ASN A 119 8.39 -16.31 -0.91
CA ASN A 119 8.16 -17.43 -1.82
C ASN A 119 8.69 -18.74 -1.25
N GLU A 120 9.89 -18.74 -0.65
CA GLU A 120 10.43 -19.92 0.01
C GLU A 120 9.56 -20.39 1.19
N ARG A 121 9.06 -19.45 2.02
CA ARG A 121 8.16 -19.78 3.14
C ARG A 121 6.81 -20.31 2.65
N THR A 122 6.26 -19.69 1.61
CA THR A 122 4.99 -20.12 1.00
C THR A 122 5.11 -21.55 0.47
N LYS A 123 6.23 -21.88 -0.21
CA LYS A 123 6.53 -23.22 -0.73
C LYS A 123 6.78 -24.30 0.33
N LYS A 124 7.19 -23.92 1.53
CA LYS A 124 7.42 -24.85 2.65
C LYS A 124 6.18 -25.05 3.51
N SER A 125 5.14 -24.25 3.27
CA SER A 125 3.97 -24.22 4.13
C SER A 125 2.99 -25.31 3.71
N PRO A 126 2.64 -26.26 4.60
CA PRO A 126 1.73 -27.36 4.26
C PRO A 126 0.33 -26.89 3.87
N PHE A 127 -0.04 -25.67 4.28
CA PHE A 127 -1.29 -25.03 3.92
C PHE A 127 -1.05 -23.55 3.61
N SER A 128 -1.50 -23.10 2.45
CA SER A 128 -1.52 -21.69 2.09
C SER A 128 -2.89 -21.27 1.58
N SER A 129 -3.17 -19.98 1.62
CA SER A 129 -4.36 -19.40 0.98
C SER A 129 -4.02 -18.03 0.44
N ILE A 130 -4.73 -17.59 -0.59
CA ILE A 130 -4.53 -16.28 -1.18
C ILE A 130 -5.78 -15.42 -1.10
N GLN A 131 -5.60 -14.13 -0.84
CA GLN A 131 -6.61 -13.11 -1.00
C GLN A 131 -6.27 -12.29 -2.24
N VAL A 132 -7.24 -12.15 -3.14
CA VAL A 132 -7.06 -11.47 -4.43
C VAL A 132 -8.03 -10.31 -4.48
N ASP A 133 -7.48 -9.12 -4.72
CA ASP A 133 -8.26 -7.89 -4.85
C ASP A 133 -7.73 -7.06 -6.02
N GLU A 134 -8.62 -6.24 -6.60
CA GLU A 134 -8.29 -5.31 -7.67
C GLU A 134 -8.47 -3.88 -7.16
N SER A 135 -7.44 -3.05 -7.32
CA SER A 135 -7.50 -1.63 -7.01
C SER A 135 -7.20 -0.82 -8.27
N THR A 136 -8.00 0.20 -8.54
CA THR A 136 -7.69 1.18 -9.59
C THR A 136 -6.83 2.30 -8.99
N ASP A 137 -5.71 2.62 -9.63
CA ASP A 137 -4.86 3.74 -9.22
C ASP A 137 -5.37 5.10 -9.74
N VAL A 138 -4.71 6.19 -9.35
CA VAL A 138 -5.10 7.56 -9.74
C VAL A 138 -4.92 7.86 -11.24
N SER A 139 -4.28 6.95 -11.99
CA SER A 139 -4.05 7.04 -13.43
C SER A 139 -4.96 6.07 -14.21
N ASP A 140 -6.03 5.57 -13.57
CA ASP A 140 -6.95 4.56 -14.10
C ASP A 140 -6.28 3.21 -14.44
N LEU A 141 -5.09 2.95 -13.90
CA LEU A 141 -4.44 1.65 -14.04
C LEU A 141 -4.99 0.69 -12.99
N SER A 142 -5.49 -0.45 -13.45
CA SER A 142 -5.95 -1.52 -12.56
C SER A 142 -4.76 -2.31 -12.05
N ILE A 143 -4.64 -2.45 -10.73
CA ILE A 143 -3.56 -3.15 -10.04
C ILE A 143 -4.17 -4.35 -9.32
N LEU A 144 -3.67 -5.53 -9.67
CA LEU A 144 -3.96 -6.78 -9.00
C LEU A 144 -3.07 -6.89 -7.76
N LEU A 145 -3.71 -7.13 -6.61
CA LEU A 145 -3.03 -7.41 -5.34
C LEU A 145 -3.34 -8.84 -4.92
N VAL A 146 -2.29 -9.60 -4.63
CA VAL A 146 -2.40 -10.95 -4.06
C VAL A 146 -1.67 -10.98 -2.74
N ILE A 147 -2.41 -11.26 -1.67
CA ILE A 147 -1.86 -11.47 -0.34
C ILE A 147 -1.89 -12.96 -0.05
N ALA A 148 -0.75 -13.55 0.27
CA ALA A 148 -0.65 -14.93 0.70
C ALA A 148 -0.72 -15.01 2.22
N ARG A 149 -1.44 -16.02 2.71
CA ARG A 149 -1.46 -16.44 4.11
C ARG A 149 -0.95 -17.86 4.18
N TYR A 150 0.08 -18.09 4.98
CA TYR A 150 0.78 -19.37 5.07
C TYR A 150 1.27 -19.62 6.50
N LEU A 151 1.62 -20.88 6.79
CA LEU A 151 2.13 -21.31 8.08
C LEU A 151 3.67 -21.29 8.07
N ASN A 152 4.26 -20.46 8.91
CA ASN A 152 5.70 -20.38 9.11
C ASN A 152 6.04 -20.74 10.56
N VAL A 153 6.75 -21.85 10.79
CA VAL A 153 7.17 -22.30 12.13
C VAL A 153 6.01 -22.25 13.16
N ASN A 154 4.85 -22.79 12.78
CA ASN A 154 3.60 -22.80 13.57
C ASN A 154 2.90 -21.44 13.80
N GLU A 155 3.38 -20.36 13.18
CA GLU A 155 2.68 -19.07 13.17
C GLU A 155 2.06 -18.80 11.80
N LEU A 156 0.86 -18.22 11.79
CA LEU A 156 0.23 -17.78 10.54
C LEU A 156 0.78 -16.41 10.17
N GLU A 157 1.46 -16.34 9.03
CA GLU A 157 1.95 -15.10 8.46
C GLU A 157 1.09 -14.68 7.26
N GLU A 158 0.97 -13.37 7.05
CA GLU A 158 0.26 -12.76 5.93
C GLU A 158 1.19 -11.76 5.25
N ASN A 159 1.47 -11.96 3.97
CA ASN A 159 2.36 -11.08 3.20
C ASN A 159 1.83 -10.82 1.79
N LEU A 160 2.18 -9.65 1.25
CA LEU A 160 1.93 -9.33 -0.15
C LEU A 160 2.81 -10.22 -1.03
N LEU A 161 2.18 -11.04 -1.86
CA LEU A 161 2.84 -11.95 -2.79
C LEU A 161 3.01 -11.30 -4.16
N LEU A 162 1.96 -10.65 -4.67
CA LEU A 162 1.95 -10.05 -6.01
C LEU A 162 1.32 -8.67 -5.99
N CYS A 163 1.96 -7.72 -6.66
CA CYS A 163 1.41 -6.42 -7.01
C CYS A 163 1.65 -6.19 -8.51
N TYR A 164 0.62 -6.43 -9.32
CA TYR A 164 0.77 -6.53 -10.77
C TYR A 164 -0.19 -5.60 -11.52
N PRO A 165 0.32 -4.73 -12.42
CA PRO A 165 -0.54 -3.87 -13.22
C PRO A 165 -1.23 -4.65 -14.35
N LEU A 166 -2.57 -4.68 -14.32
CA LEU A 166 -3.40 -5.21 -15.40
C LEU A 166 -3.53 -4.15 -16.50
N THR A 167 -2.62 -4.21 -17.48
CA THR A 167 -2.50 -3.19 -18.55
C THR A 167 -3.55 -3.25 -19.64
N LYS A 168 -4.34 -4.34 -19.71
CA LYS A 168 -5.31 -4.57 -20.79
C LYS A 168 -6.73 -4.66 -20.25
N ARG A 169 -7.16 -5.86 -19.89
CA ARG A 169 -8.49 -6.16 -19.38
C ARG A 169 -8.34 -6.78 -17.99
N CYS A 170 -9.38 -6.65 -17.19
CA CYS A 170 -9.49 -7.27 -15.87
C CYS A 170 -10.46 -8.45 -15.92
N THR A 171 -10.32 -9.32 -16.92
CA THR A 171 -11.15 -10.54 -16.97
C THR A 171 -10.60 -11.60 -16.03
N GLY A 172 -11.42 -12.58 -15.65
CA GLY A 172 -10.94 -13.71 -14.85
C GLY A 172 -9.80 -14.49 -15.51
N GLU A 173 -9.66 -14.41 -16.84
CA GLU A 173 -8.52 -14.99 -17.56
C GLU A 173 -7.23 -14.20 -17.33
N ASP A 174 -7.28 -12.88 -17.48
CA ASP A 174 -6.12 -12.01 -17.30
C ASP A 174 -5.60 -12.12 -15.86
N ILE A 175 -6.51 -12.14 -14.90
CA ILE A 175 -6.19 -12.30 -13.47
C ILE A 175 -5.60 -13.68 -13.19
N PHE A 176 -6.21 -14.75 -13.72
CA PHE A 176 -5.70 -16.11 -13.55
C PHE A 176 -4.29 -16.25 -14.14
N ASN A 177 -4.06 -15.75 -15.36
CA ASN A 177 -2.77 -15.82 -16.01
C ASN A 177 -1.71 -15.05 -15.23
N ALA A 178 -2.02 -13.84 -14.73
CA ALA A 178 -1.06 -13.09 -13.90
C ALA A 178 -0.62 -13.84 -12.64
N ILE A 179 -1.56 -14.53 -11.98
CA ILE A 179 -1.25 -15.35 -10.79
C ILE A 179 -0.52 -16.63 -11.19
N GLN A 180 -0.96 -17.30 -12.25
CA GLN A 180 -0.36 -18.53 -12.74
C GLN A 180 1.07 -18.32 -13.21
N ASP A 181 1.35 -17.25 -13.94
CA ASP A 181 2.68 -16.89 -14.40
C ASP A 181 3.60 -16.64 -13.18
N TYR A 182 3.12 -15.90 -12.18
CA TYR A 182 3.86 -15.69 -10.94
C TYR A 182 4.14 -17.00 -10.18
N PHE A 183 3.16 -17.88 -10.09
CA PHE A 183 3.29 -19.16 -9.41
C PHE A 183 4.29 -20.07 -10.15
N CYS A 184 4.24 -20.09 -11.49
CA CYS A 184 5.21 -20.81 -12.32
C CYS A 184 6.63 -20.25 -12.14
N GLU A 185 6.81 -18.93 -12.21
CA GLU A 185 8.12 -18.27 -12.08
C GLU A 185 8.77 -18.52 -10.72
N ASN A 186 7.97 -18.64 -9.66
CA ASN A 186 8.45 -18.82 -8.28
C ASN A 186 8.34 -20.26 -7.77
N GLU A 187 7.92 -21.20 -8.61
CA GLU A 187 7.73 -22.63 -8.31
C GLU A 187 6.73 -22.88 -7.17
N ILE A 188 5.67 -22.07 -7.09
CA ILE A 188 4.59 -22.22 -6.11
C ILE A 188 3.53 -23.16 -6.70
N ASP A 189 3.26 -24.27 -6.02
CA ASP A 189 2.25 -25.24 -6.45
C ASP A 189 0.86 -24.88 -5.88
N TRP A 190 -0.15 -24.94 -6.73
CA TRP A 190 -1.55 -24.84 -6.32
C TRP A 190 -1.97 -25.98 -5.39
N ALA A 191 -1.28 -27.11 -5.38
CA ALA A 191 -1.54 -28.25 -4.50
C ALA A 191 -1.51 -27.90 -3.00
N GLU A 192 -0.69 -26.92 -2.61
CA GLU A 192 -0.60 -26.47 -1.21
C GLU A 192 -1.55 -25.28 -0.91
N CYS A 193 -2.24 -24.76 -1.93
CA CYS A 193 -3.22 -23.69 -1.79
C CYS A 193 -4.58 -24.29 -1.41
N CYS A 194 -4.96 -24.17 -0.14
CA CYS A 194 -6.25 -24.68 0.34
C CYS A 194 -7.41 -23.71 0.11
N GLY A 195 -7.13 -22.41 -0.11
CA GLY A 195 -8.16 -21.38 -0.14
C GLY A 195 -7.86 -20.15 -1.00
N VAL A 196 -8.90 -19.62 -1.62
CA VAL A 196 -8.87 -18.36 -2.38
C VAL A 196 -10.01 -17.46 -1.92
N CYS A 197 -9.70 -16.22 -1.56
CA CYS A 197 -10.66 -15.22 -1.16
C CYS A 197 -10.69 -14.05 -2.14
N THR A 198 -11.87 -13.63 -2.62
CA THR A 198 -12.00 -12.52 -3.57
C THR A 198 -13.15 -11.58 -3.22
N ASP A 199 -13.21 -10.40 -3.84
CA ASP A 199 -14.23 -9.35 -3.65
C ASP A 199 -15.67 -9.73 -4.10
N GLY A 200 -15.82 -10.85 -4.83
CA GLY A 200 -17.11 -11.28 -5.38
C GLY A 200 -17.46 -10.66 -6.74
N GLY A 201 -16.57 -9.87 -7.34
CA GLY A 201 -16.73 -9.34 -8.69
C GLY A 201 -16.87 -10.46 -9.71
N LYS A 202 -17.58 -10.20 -10.83
CA LYS A 202 -17.85 -11.23 -11.85
C LYS A 202 -16.57 -11.83 -12.44
N SER A 203 -15.53 -11.01 -12.65
CA SER A 203 -14.21 -11.45 -13.10
C SER A 203 -13.53 -12.40 -12.10
N MET A 204 -13.83 -12.28 -10.81
CA MET A 204 -13.21 -13.07 -9.75
C MET A 204 -14.03 -14.32 -9.38
N ALA A 205 -15.33 -14.15 -9.15
CA ALA A 205 -16.18 -15.14 -8.47
C ALA A 205 -17.02 -16.04 -9.39
N ASP A 206 -17.14 -15.70 -10.68
CA ASP A 206 -17.87 -16.51 -11.65
C ASP A 206 -17.27 -17.93 -11.72
N CYS A 207 -18.14 -18.94 -11.64
CA CYS A 207 -17.74 -20.34 -11.53
C CYS A 207 -17.25 -20.96 -12.84
N TYR A 208 -17.37 -20.25 -13.97
CA TYR A 208 -16.92 -20.72 -15.29
C TYR A 208 -15.83 -19.82 -15.87
N LYS A 209 -16.11 -18.52 -15.98
CA LYS A 209 -15.23 -17.54 -16.64
C LYS A 209 -14.40 -16.72 -15.67
N GLY A 210 -14.73 -16.73 -14.39
CA GLY A 210 -14.03 -16.00 -13.35
C GLY A 210 -12.76 -16.70 -12.89
N LEU A 211 -11.94 -15.99 -12.11
CA LEU A 211 -10.73 -16.53 -11.47
C LEU A 211 -11.04 -17.84 -10.74
N ARG A 212 -12.10 -17.86 -9.92
CA ARG A 212 -12.56 -19.04 -9.20
C ARG A 212 -12.76 -20.25 -10.13
N GLY A 213 -13.50 -20.06 -11.22
CA GLY A 213 -13.79 -21.14 -12.18
C GLY A 213 -12.51 -21.72 -12.78
N ARG A 214 -11.56 -20.84 -13.14
CA ARG A 214 -10.28 -21.24 -13.75
C ARG A 214 -9.37 -21.96 -12.77
N ILE A 215 -9.24 -21.48 -11.54
CA ILE A 215 -8.48 -22.17 -10.48
C ILE A 215 -9.06 -23.57 -10.25
N LYS A 216 -10.39 -23.71 -10.21
CA LYS A 216 -11.04 -25.02 -9.99
C LYS A 216 -10.77 -26.05 -11.08
N ILE A 217 -10.37 -25.65 -12.29
CA ILE A 217 -9.98 -26.58 -13.37
C ILE A 217 -8.63 -27.25 -13.04
N GLY A 218 -7.64 -26.47 -12.59
CA GLY A 218 -6.31 -26.98 -12.27
C GLY A 218 -6.16 -27.49 -10.82
N ALA A 219 -6.93 -26.93 -9.90
CA ALA A 219 -6.84 -27.17 -8.46
C ALA A 219 -8.25 -27.31 -7.85
N PRO A 220 -8.93 -28.45 -8.08
CA PRO A 220 -10.32 -28.64 -7.67
C PRO A 220 -10.53 -28.64 -6.16
N HIS A 221 -9.48 -28.92 -5.38
CA HIS A 221 -9.49 -28.94 -3.91
C HIS A 221 -9.54 -27.53 -3.28
N VAL A 222 -9.08 -26.50 -4.00
CA VAL A 222 -9.03 -25.11 -3.49
C VAL A 222 -10.41 -24.61 -3.12
N THR A 223 -10.63 -24.18 -1.87
CA THR A 223 -11.92 -23.64 -1.44
C THR A 223 -12.01 -22.15 -1.75
N TRP A 224 -13.10 -21.71 -2.39
CA TRP A 224 -13.32 -20.28 -2.61
C TRP A 224 -14.21 -19.69 -1.53
N SER A 225 -13.83 -18.52 -1.02
CA SER A 225 -14.63 -17.71 -0.10
C SER A 225 -14.82 -16.29 -0.63
N HIS A 226 -16.00 -15.73 -0.44
CA HIS A 226 -16.24 -14.32 -0.73
C HIS A 226 -15.77 -13.46 0.44
N CYS A 227 -14.96 -12.44 0.16
CA CYS A 227 -14.41 -11.48 1.11
C CYS A 227 -15.48 -10.97 2.08
N CYS A 228 -15.23 -11.15 3.37
CA CYS A 228 -16.17 -10.81 4.42
C CYS A 228 -16.52 -9.31 4.44
N ILE A 229 -15.57 -8.44 4.09
CA ILE A 229 -15.77 -6.99 4.01
C ILE A 229 -16.74 -6.65 2.88
N HIS A 230 -16.53 -7.23 1.70
CA HIS A 230 -17.42 -7.06 0.56
C HIS A 230 -18.81 -7.65 0.83
N ARG A 231 -18.89 -8.85 1.42
CA ARG A 231 -20.16 -9.45 1.85
C ARG A 231 -20.92 -8.58 2.82
N GLN A 232 -20.25 -8.02 3.83
CA GLN A 232 -20.87 -7.13 4.80
C GLN A 232 -21.41 -5.86 4.13
N SER A 233 -20.65 -5.30 3.18
CA SER A 233 -21.11 -4.17 2.36
C SER A 233 -22.35 -4.50 1.54
N LEU A 234 -22.37 -5.68 0.91
CA LEU A 234 -23.53 -6.14 0.14
C LEU A 234 -24.75 -6.45 1.01
N ALA A 235 -24.54 -7.00 2.22
CA ALA A 235 -25.61 -7.33 3.15
C ALA A 235 -26.39 -6.09 3.65
N ALA A 236 -25.79 -4.90 3.55
CA ALA A 236 -26.46 -3.64 3.88
C ALA A 236 -27.21 -3.00 2.68
N LYS A 237 -27.01 -3.48 1.44
CA LYS A 237 -27.78 -2.99 0.28
C LYS A 237 -29.31 -3.20 0.39
N PRO A 238 -29.83 -4.33 0.93
CA PRO A 238 -31.26 -4.54 1.09
C PRO A 238 -31.87 -3.81 2.30
N LEU A 239 -31.14 -2.88 2.94
CA LEU A 239 -31.73 -2.04 3.99
C LEU A 239 -33.00 -1.33 3.49
N PRO A 240 -34.08 -1.28 4.30
CA PRO A 240 -35.24 -0.44 4.02
C PRO A 240 -34.84 1.00 3.69
N ASP A 241 -35.59 1.65 2.79
CA ASP A 241 -35.26 3.00 2.34
C ASP A 241 -35.24 4.03 3.47
N SER A 242 -36.07 3.83 4.51
CA SER A 242 -36.02 4.63 5.74
C SER A 242 -34.65 4.55 6.43
N LEU A 243 -34.11 3.35 6.63
CA LEU A 243 -32.80 3.14 7.25
C LEU A 243 -31.65 3.63 6.37
N LYS A 244 -31.75 3.49 5.04
CA LYS A 244 -30.77 4.05 4.12
C LYS A 244 -30.73 5.58 4.20
N GLU A 245 -31.88 6.22 4.33
CA GLU A 245 -31.95 7.67 4.43
C GLU A 245 -31.30 8.15 5.74
N VAL A 246 -31.59 7.51 6.88
CA VAL A 246 -30.92 7.83 8.15
C VAL A 246 -29.41 7.65 8.06
N LEU A 247 -28.96 6.55 7.43
CA LEU A 247 -27.53 6.30 7.21
C LEU A 247 -26.88 7.42 6.38
N ASN A 248 -27.49 7.81 5.26
CA ASN A 248 -26.98 8.87 4.38
C ASN A 248 -26.98 10.23 5.08
N GLN A 249 -28.03 10.56 5.83
CA GLN A 249 -28.12 11.78 6.61
C GLN A 249 -27.06 11.84 7.71
N SER A 250 -26.82 10.72 8.40
CA SER A 250 -25.77 10.60 9.41
C SER A 250 -24.37 10.87 8.84
N VAL A 251 -24.09 10.35 7.64
CA VAL A 251 -22.83 10.62 6.92
C VAL A 251 -22.72 12.11 6.57
N LYS A 252 -23.79 12.74 6.08
CA LYS A 252 -23.81 14.18 5.77
C LYS A 252 -23.53 15.05 7.01
N VAL A 253 -24.15 14.71 8.15
CA VAL A 253 -23.92 15.38 9.44
C VAL A 253 -22.44 15.32 9.83
N VAL A 254 -21.85 14.12 9.80
CA VAL A 254 -20.44 13.90 10.17
C VAL A 254 -19.50 14.64 9.22
N ASN A 255 -19.77 14.58 7.91
CA ASN A 255 -18.96 15.26 6.90
C ASN A 255 -19.04 16.78 7.04
N PHE A 256 -20.21 17.35 7.37
CA PHE A 256 -20.35 18.78 7.61
C PHE A 256 -19.50 19.26 8.79
N ILE A 257 -19.57 18.56 9.93
CA ILE A 257 -18.77 18.89 11.12
C ILE A 257 -17.27 18.79 10.82
N LYS A 258 -16.89 17.82 9.97
CA LYS A 258 -15.50 17.56 9.58
C LYS A 258 -14.98 18.38 8.41
N ALA A 259 -15.84 19.09 7.68
CA ALA A 259 -15.47 19.78 6.44
C ALA A 259 -14.44 20.90 6.66
N ASN A 260 -14.40 21.50 7.86
CA ASN A 260 -13.43 22.55 8.19
C ASN A 260 -12.65 22.23 9.48
N SER A 261 -11.34 22.47 9.44
CA SER A 261 -10.44 22.37 10.58
C SER A 261 -10.89 23.22 11.78
N THR A 262 -11.50 24.37 11.54
CA THR A 262 -12.03 25.26 12.60
C THR A 262 -13.24 24.64 13.29
N SER A 263 -14.21 24.12 12.53
CA SER A 263 -15.37 23.38 13.05
C SER A 263 -14.92 22.15 13.85
N THR A 264 -13.94 21.40 13.37
CA THR A 264 -13.38 20.25 14.11
C THR A 264 -12.71 20.66 15.43
N ARG A 265 -12.00 21.80 15.47
CA ARG A 265 -11.35 22.31 16.70
C ARG A 265 -12.38 22.83 17.71
N LEU A 266 -13.37 23.61 17.26
CA LEU A 266 -14.46 24.13 18.10
C LEU A 266 -15.26 22.98 18.70
N PHE A 267 -15.60 22.00 17.86
CA PHE A 267 -16.33 20.81 18.27
C PHE A 267 -15.53 19.93 19.27
N LYS A 268 -14.21 19.83 19.10
CA LYS A 268 -13.31 19.16 20.06
C LYS A 268 -13.21 19.88 21.40
N SER A 269 -13.32 21.21 21.43
CA SER A 269 -13.39 21.99 22.67
C SER A 269 -14.68 21.71 23.42
N LEU A 270 -15.81 21.76 22.71
CA LEU A 270 -17.15 21.52 23.25
C LEU A 270 -17.27 20.12 23.89
N PHE A 271 -16.66 19.09 23.32
CA PHE A 271 -16.61 17.75 23.94
C PHE A 271 -15.82 17.67 25.23
N ARG A 272 -14.72 18.42 25.32
CA ARG A 272 -13.88 18.43 26.52
C ARG A 272 -14.61 19.09 27.68
N ASP A 273 -15.35 20.16 27.39
CA ASP A 273 -16.11 20.92 28.37
C ASP A 273 -17.34 20.14 28.86
N MET A 274 -17.92 19.28 28.02
CA MET A 274 -19.05 18.40 28.34
C MET A 274 -18.64 17.08 29.04
N GLY A 275 -17.34 16.81 29.23
CA GLY A 275 -16.86 15.59 29.89
C GLY A 275 -17.08 14.30 29.11
N SER A 276 -17.22 14.37 27.78
CA SER A 276 -17.52 13.19 26.95
C SER A 276 -16.35 12.20 26.90
N LEU A 277 -16.66 10.89 26.90
CA LEU A 277 -15.68 9.79 26.76
C LEU A 277 -14.89 9.86 25.45
N HIS A 278 -15.44 10.55 24.44
CA HIS A 278 -14.86 10.64 23.11
C HIS A 278 -14.71 12.07 22.65
N THR A 279 -13.48 12.49 22.36
CA THR A 279 -13.17 13.90 22.07
C THR A 279 -13.27 14.27 20.59
N THR A 280 -13.62 13.34 19.69
CA THR A 280 -13.61 13.58 18.25
C THR A 280 -14.53 12.58 17.50
N LEU A 281 -15.34 13.07 16.56
CA LEU A 281 -16.07 12.23 15.59
C LEU A 281 -15.09 11.58 14.60
N LEU A 282 -15.39 10.39 14.10
CA LEU A 282 -14.60 9.73 13.06
C LEU A 282 -15.03 10.23 11.67
N LEU A 283 -14.09 10.46 10.76
CA LEU A 283 -14.44 10.79 9.38
C LEU A 283 -14.93 9.52 8.68
N HIS A 284 -16.08 9.62 8.01
CA HIS A 284 -16.54 8.60 7.08
C HIS A 284 -15.90 8.84 5.70
N THR A 285 -15.29 7.81 5.12
CA THR A 285 -14.98 7.80 3.69
C THR A 285 -15.64 6.56 3.08
N GLU A 286 -16.25 6.71 1.90
CA GLU A 286 -16.98 5.61 1.23
C GLU A 286 -16.10 4.37 1.03
N VAL A 287 -14.79 4.58 0.87
CA VAL A 287 -13.75 3.57 0.64
C VAL A 287 -13.45 2.71 1.89
N ARG A 288 -13.88 3.14 3.09
CA ARG A 288 -13.64 2.40 4.35
C ARG A 288 -14.95 2.03 5.01
N TRP A 289 -15.68 1.09 4.41
CA TRP A 289 -16.91 0.52 4.95
C TRP A 289 -16.82 0.16 6.46
N LEU A 290 -15.65 -0.33 6.89
CA LEU A 290 -15.36 -0.70 8.28
C LEU A 290 -15.51 0.46 9.29
N SER A 291 -15.45 1.73 8.88
CA SER A 291 -15.65 2.86 9.80
C SER A 291 -17.11 3.25 9.98
N ARG A 292 -18.06 2.71 9.20
CA ARG A 292 -19.49 3.09 9.27
C ARG A 292 -20.11 2.85 10.64
N GLY A 293 -19.90 1.67 11.22
CA GLY A 293 -20.40 1.36 12.56
C GLY A 293 -19.87 2.31 13.62
N ASN A 294 -18.55 2.46 13.69
CA ASN A 294 -17.91 3.36 14.65
C ASN A 294 -18.37 4.82 14.47
N VAL A 295 -18.61 5.28 13.24
CA VAL A 295 -19.15 6.62 12.98
C VAL A 295 -20.58 6.74 13.51
N LEU A 296 -21.45 5.76 13.27
CA LEU A 296 -22.85 5.78 13.73
C LEU A 296 -22.95 5.70 15.25
N THR A 297 -22.21 4.79 15.88
CA THR A 297 -22.13 4.68 17.34
C THR A 297 -21.67 5.99 17.95
N ARG A 298 -20.59 6.56 17.41
CA ARG A 298 -20.05 7.83 17.91
C ARG A 298 -21.00 8.99 17.70
N LEU A 299 -21.72 9.03 16.58
CA LEU A 299 -22.72 10.06 16.32
C LEU A 299 -23.90 9.96 17.30
N PHE A 300 -24.34 8.75 17.61
CA PHE A 300 -25.43 8.50 18.54
C PHE A 300 -25.05 8.83 19.99
N GLU A 301 -23.87 8.43 20.43
CA GLU A 301 -23.31 8.77 21.76
C GLU A 301 -23.23 10.28 21.95
N LEU A 302 -22.76 10.99 20.93
CA LEU A 302 -22.48 12.43 20.96
C LEU A 302 -23.66 13.30 20.49
N ARG A 303 -24.87 12.73 20.40
CA ARG A 303 -26.02 13.38 19.76
C ARG A 303 -26.41 14.72 20.41
N HIS A 304 -26.24 14.88 21.72
CA HIS A 304 -26.59 16.11 22.42
C HIS A 304 -25.56 17.21 22.13
N GLU A 305 -24.28 16.85 22.12
CA GLU A 305 -23.18 17.74 21.78
C GLU A 305 -23.24 18.17 20.31
N VAL A 306 -23.58 17.25 19.41
CA VAL A 306 -23.86 17.54 17.99
C VAL A 306 -25.01 18.53 17.87
N LEU A 307 -26.07 18.33 18.65
CA LEU A 307 -27.24 19.21 18.65
C LEU A 307 -26.88 20.63 19.10
N MET A 308 -26.15 20.77 20.21
CA MET A 308 -25.69 22.08 20.69
C MET A 308 -24.78 22.77 19.67
N PHE A 309 -23.88 22.03 19.02
CA PHE A 309 -23.02 22.60 17.99
C PHE A 309 -23.80 23.20 16.82
N PHE A 310 -24.96 22.62 16.48
CA PHE A 310 -25.82 23.13 15.43
C PHE A 310 -26.67 24.34 15.82
N GLU A 311 -26.74 24.70 17.11
CA GLU A 311 -27.33 25.98 17.53
C GLU A 311 -26.50 27.16 17.01
N ASP A 312 -25.17 27.05 17.12
CA ASP A 312 -24.22 28.06 16.64
C ASP A 312 -23.85 27.89 15.16
N HIS A 313 -24.07 26.70 14.59
CA HIS A 313 -23.69 26.35 13.22
C HIS A 313 -24.87 25.72 12.46
N PRO A 314 -25.79 26.53 11.91
CA PRO A 314 -26.99 26.03 11.28
C PRO A 314 -26.70 25.01 10.17
N PHE A 315 -27.33 23.85 10.25
CA PHE A 315 -27.22 22.78 9.27
C PHE A 315 -28.60 22.21 8.96
N THR A 316 -28.86 21.89 7.69
CA THR A 316 -30.21 21.49 7.22
C THR A 316 -30.76 20.22 7.86
N LEU A 317 -29.89 19.36 8.42
CA LEU A 317 -30.29 18.13 9.10
C LEU A 317 -30.29 18.25 10.63
N SER A 318 -30.06 19.43 11.20
CA SER A 318 -30.05 19.60 12.67
C SER A 318 -31.40 19.24 13.31
N SER A 319 -32.50 19.49 12.60
CA SER A 319 -33.86 19.15 13.05
C SER A 319 -34.08 17.65 13.26
N LYS A 320 -33.31 16.80 12.57
CA LYS A 320 -33.42 15.33 12.67
C LYS A 320 -33.09 14.79 14.05
N PHE A 321 -32.28 15.51 14.83
CA PHE A 321 -31.94 15.13 16.20
C PHE A 321 -33.09 15.34 17.20
N TYR A 322 -34.17 16.03 16.80
CA TYR A 322 -35.40 16.12 17.59
C TYR A 322 -36.44 15.06 17.18
N GLU A 323 -36.24 14.37 16.05
CA GLU A 323 -37.15 13.34 15.56
C GLU A 323 -36.86 12.01 16.26
N SER A 324 -37.78 11.57 17.13
CA SER A 324 -37.62 10.34 17.92
C SER A 324 -37.43 9.10 17.03
N GLU A 325 -38.19 9.00 15.93
CA GLU A 325 -38.07 7.90 14.97
C GLU A 325 -36.67 7.86 14.32
N TRP A 326 -36.12 9.02 13.95
CA TRP A 326 -34.79 9.12 13.36
C TRP A 326 -33.70 8.67 14.34
N LEU A 327 -33.79 9.10 15.61
CA LEU A 327 -32.87 8.68 16.67
C LEU A 327 -32.95 7.18 16.95
N GLN A 328 -34.14 6.58 16.93
CA GLN A 328 -34.31 5.14 17.10
C GLN A 328 -33.70 4.35 15.93
N GLN A 329 -33.90 4.83 14.70
CA GLN A 329 -33.29 4.24 13.51
C GLN A 329 -31.76 4.41 13.51
N LEU A 330 -31.24 5.54 13.99
CA LEU A 330 -29.81 5.75 14.18
C LEU A 330 -29.24 4.80 15.25
N ALA A 331 -29.92 4.62 16.37
CA ALA A 331 -29.54 3.67 17.42
C ALA A 331 -29.49 2.24 16.87
N TYR A 332 -30.55 1.82 16.17
CA TYR A 332 -30.61 0.51 15.53
C TYR A 332 -29.48 0.31 14.51
N LEU A 333 -29.21 1.33 13.68
CA LEU A 333 -28.08 1.30 12.75
C LEU A 333 -26.74 1.22 13.49
N SER A 334 -26.56 1.96 14.58
CA SER A 334 -25.37 1.82 15.42
C SER A 334 -25.19 0.37 15.87
N ASP A 335 -26.24 -0.26 16.40
CA ASP A 335 -26.16 -1.62 16.96
C ASP A 335 -25.85 -2.69 15.90
N ILE A 336 -26.50 -2.64 14.73
CA ILE A 336 -26.28 -3.65 13.68
C ILE A 336 -24.94 -3.48 12.95
N PHE A 337 -24.38 -2.26 12.97
CA PHE A 337 -23.08 -1.97 12.37
C PHE A 337 -21.93 -2.01 13.38
N HIS A 338 -22.22 -2.10 14.68
CA HIS A 338 -21.23 -2.30 15.74
C HIS A 338 -20.60 -3.69 15.59
N LYS A 339 -19.27 -3.76 15.66
CA LYS A 339 -18.50 -5.01 15.58
C LYS A 339 -17.74 -5.23 16.86
#